data_AF-A0A7S1FH27-F1
#
_entry.id   AF-A0A7S1FH27-F1
#
_cell.length_a   1.000
_cell.length_b   1.000
_cell.length_c   1.000
_cell.angle_alpha   90.00
_cell.angle_beta   90.00
_cell.angle_gamma   90.00
#
_symmetry.space_group_name_H-M   'P 1'
#
loop_
_entity.id
_entity.type
_entity.pdbx_description
1 polymer ?
#
loop_
_entity_poly.entity_id
_entity_poly.type
_entity_poly.pdbx_seq_one_letter_code
_entity_poly.pdbx_strand_id
1 'polypeptide(L)'
;AYRPARQGDTFLVRGGFRPVEFKVVGVEPGEFVIVAPDTVIHCEGEPVKREDEERLDDVGYDDIGGCKKAMAQIREMIELPLRHPQLFKTLGVKPPRGVALYGPPG
;
A
#
# COMPACT_ATOMS: atom_id res chain seq x y z
N ALA A 1 12.77 -5.37 -23.93
CA ALA A 1 11.76 -4.31 -23.75
C ALA A 1 11.84 -3.84 -22.31
N TYR A 2 11.97 -2.52 -22.08
CA TYR A 2 12.06 -1.96 -20.74
C TYR A 2 10.71 -2.03 -20.05
N ARG A 3 10.65 -2.62 -18.85
CA ARG A 3 9.41 -2.71 -18.06
C ARG A 3 9.64 -2.14 -16.67
N PRO A 4 8.84 -1.16 -16.22
CA PRO A 4 8.88 -0.76 -14.82
C PRO A 4 8.35 -1.90 -13.95
N ALA A 5 8.96 -2.10 -12.78
CA ALA A 5 8.53 -3.04 -11.77
C ALA A 5 8.72 -2.43 -10.38
N ARG A 6 7.79 -2.74 -9.47
CA ARG A 6 7.87 -2.37 -8.06
C ARG A 6 7.89 -3.62 -7.18
N GLN A 7 8.58 -3.55 -6.04
CA GLN A 7 8.43 -4.55 -5.00
C GLN A 7 6.96 -4.73 -4.61
N GLY A 8 6.48 -5.97 -4.59
CA GLY A 8 5.11 -6.34 -4.29
C GLY A 8 4.19 -6.45 -5.50
N ASP A 9 4.62 -6.03 -6.70
CA ASP A 9 3.81 -6.18 -7.91
C ASP A 9 3.57 -7.66 -8.23
N THR A 10 2.35 -7.98 -8.63
CA THR A 10 1.98 -9.27 -9.21
C THR A 10 1.72 -9.13 -10.70
N PHE A 11 2.20 -10.08 -11.49
CA PHE A 11 2.00 -10.08 -12.94
C PHE A 11 1.90 -11.48 -13.52
N LEU A 12 1.06 -11.61 -14.55
CA LEU A 12 0.77 -12.86 -15.21
C LEU A 12 1.61 -13.02 -16.48
N VAL A 13 2.42 -14.07 -16.54
CA VAL A 13 3.21 -14.43 -17.72
C VAL A 13 2.52 -15.57 -18.46
N ARG A 14 2.27 -15.37 -19.74
CA ARG A 14 1.71 -16.39 -20.64
C ARG A 14 2.82 -16.95 -21.51
N GLY A 15 3.23 -18.19 -21.26
CA GLY A 15 4.17 -18.94 -22.09
C GLY A 15 3.86 -20.43 -22.02
N GLY A 16 3.77 -21.10 -23.17
CA GLY A 16 3.38 -22.50 -23.24
C GLY A 16 1.87 -22.73 -23.00
N PHE A 17 1.52 -23.82 -22.31
CA PHE A 17 0.12 -24.27 -22.17
C PHE A 17 -0.66 -23.63 -21.00
N ARG A 18 0.01 -23.07 -19.99
CA ARG A 18 -0.66 -22.48 -18.80
C ARG A 18 -0.03 -21.16 -18.40
N PRO A 19 -0.85 -20.17 -17.98
CA PRO A 19 -0.34 -18.93 -17.40
C PRO A 19 0.27 -19.19 -16.02
N VAL A 20 1.33 -18.46 -15.68
CA VAL A 20 1.96 -18.45 -14.36
C VAL A 20 1.93 -17.03 -13.82
N GLU A 21 1.51 -16.87 -12.57
CA GLU A 21 1.52 -15.61 -11.85
C GLU A 21 2.82 -15.49 -11.06
N PHE A 22 3.49 -14.36 -11.19
CA PHE A 22 4.74 -14.05 -10.48
C PHE A 22 4.52 -12.84 -9.57
N LYS A 23 5.21 -12.82 -8.44
CA LYS A 23 5.31 -11.67 -7.54
C LYS A 23 6.74 -11.16 -7.49
N VAL A 24 6.91 -9.84 -7.54
CA VAL A 24 8.21 -9.20 -7.32
C VAL A 24 8.48 -9.17 -5.81
N VAL A 25 9.31 -10.10 -5.33
CA VAL A 25 9.64 -10.21 -3.90
C VAL A 25 10.58 -9.11 -3.43
N GLY A 26 11.51 -8.70 -4.29
CA GLY A 26 12.52 -7.68 -3.98
C GLY A 26 13.12 -7.08 -5.25
N VAL A 27 13.63 -5.87 -5.14
CA VAL A 27 14.31 -5.11 -6.19
C VAL A 27 15.43 -4.28 -5.58
N GLU A 28 16.50 -4.07 -6.33
CA GLU A 28 17.66 -3.24 -5.92
C GLU A 28 17.97 -2.22 -7.02
N PRO A 29 18.33 -0.96 -6.68
CA PRO A 29 18.70 -0.44 -5.35
C PRO A 29 17.55 0.21 -4.53
N GLY A 30 16.29 0.15 -4.98
CA GLY A 30 15.15 0.77 -4.27
C GLY A 30 13.83 0.10 -4.60
N GLU A 31 12.70 0.68 -4.19
CA GLU A 31 11.37 0.03 -4.36
C GLU A 31 10.85 -0.05 -5.80
N PHE A 32 11.38 0.78 -6.71
CA PHE A 32 10.97 0.86 -8.11
C PHE A 32 12.19 0.75 -9.02
N VAL A 33 12.12 -0.13 -10.03
CA VAL A 33 13.20 -0.38 -10.98
C VAL A 33 12.65 -0.50 -12.40
N ILE A 34 13.56 -0.40 -13.38
CA ILE A 34 13.26 -0.73 -14.77
C ILE A 34 14.00 -2.01 -15.12
N VAL A 35 13.27 -3.04 -15.53
CA VAL A 35 13.85 -4.29 -16.04
C VAL A 35 14.42 -4.01 -17.43
N ALA A 36 15.75 -3.93 -17.50
CA ALA A 36 16.55 -3.71 -18.69
C ALA A 36 17.22 -5.03 -19.15
N PRO A 37 17.80 -5.09 -20.37
CA PRO A 37 18.43 -6.31 -20.87
C PRO A 37 19.60 -6.85 -20.03
N ASP A 38 20.24 -5.99 -19.25
CA ASP A 38 21.35 -6.28 -18.32
C ASP A 38 20.86 -6.57 -16.88
N THR A 39 19.57 -6.44 -16.61
CA THR A 39 19.00 -6.74 -15.29
C THR A 39 19.00 -8.24 -15.05
N VAL A 40 19.67 -8.67 -13.97
CA VAL A 40 19.67 -10.06 -13.54
C VAL A 40 18.35 -10.36 -12.84
N ILE A 41 17.62 -11.37 -13.33
CA ILE A 41 16.34 -11.81 -12.77
C ILE A 41 16.58 -13.10 -12.00
N HIS A 42 16.27 -13.09 -10.70
CA HIS A 42 16.33 -14.26 -9.84
C HIS A 42 14.92 -14.84 -9.66
N CYS A 43 14.75 -16.12 -9.99
CA CYS A 43 13.48 -16.86 -9.84
C CYS A 43 13.65 -18.13 -9.00
N GLU A 44 14.69 -18.18 -8.17
CA GLU A 44 15.01 -19.31 -7.30
C GLU A 44 14.31 -19.17 -5.95
N GLY A 45 13.94 -20.29 -5.33
CA GLY A 45 13.33 -20.32 -4.00
C GLY A 45 12.00 -21.06 -3.93
N GLU A 46 11.39 -21.02 -2.75
CA GLU A 46 10.05 -21.60 -2.54
C GLU A 46 8.97 -20.70 -3.16
N PRO A 47 7.96 -21.27 -3.84
CA PRO A 47 6.84 -20.50 -4.38
C PRO A 47 6.09 -19.76 -3.28
N VAL A 48 5.73 -18.50 -3.54
CA VAL A 48 4.88 -17.71 -2.63
C VAL A 48 3.50 -18.36 -2.54
N LYS A 49 3.04 -18.66 -1.33
CA LYS A 49 1.70 -19.20 -1.12
C LYS A 49 0.70 -18.07 -1.17
N ARG A 50 -0.44 -18.34 -1.82
CA ARG A 50 -1.52 -17.36 -1.96
C ARG A 50 -2.16 -16.96 -0.62
N GLU A 51 -2.17 -17.88 0.34
CA GLU A 51 -2.73 -17.66 1.68
C GLU A 51 -1.90 -16.69 2.53
N ASP A 52 -0.59 -16.59 2.27
CA ASP A 52 0.31 -15.68 3.00
C ASP A 52 0.21 -14.22 2.49
N GLU A 53 -0.56 -13.98 1.42
CA GLU A 53 -0.81 -12.65 0.83
C GLU A 53 -2.03 -11.96 1.45
N GLU A 54 -2.06 -11.85 2.79
CA GLU A 54 -3.14 -11.18 3.55
C GLU A 54 -3.36 -9.70 3.15
N ARG A 55 -2.37 -9.09 2.47
CA ARG A 55 -2.40 -7.68 2.05
C ARG A 55 -3.50 -7.31 1.06
N LEU A 56 -4.08 -8.27 0.34
CA LEU A 56 -5.21 -7.98 -0.56
C LEU A 56 -6.53 -7.83 0.20
N ASP A 57 -6.63 -8.41 1.40
CA ASP A 57 -7.84 -8.42 2.23
C ASP A 57 -7.72 -7.43 3.42
N ASP A 58 -6.67 -6.61 3.44
CA ASP A 58 -6.46 -5.57 4.46
C ASP A 58 -7.60 -4.54 4.42
N VAL A 59 -8.13 -4.20 5.59
CA VAL A 59 -9.25 -3.28 5.74
C VAL A 59 -8.86 -1.86 5.30
N GLY A 60 -9.47 -1.40 4.21
CA GLY A 60 -9.35 -0.04 3.70
C GLY A 60 -10.46 0.88 4.22
N TYR A 61 -10.38 2.16 3.82
CA TYR A 61 -11.44 3.13 4.14
C TYR A 61 -12.77 2.83 3.46
N ASP A 62 -12.71 2.16 2.31
CA ASP A 62 -13.90 1.80 1.52
C ASP A 62 -14.70 0.65 2.15
N ASP A 63 -14.07 -0.13 3.03
CA ASP A 63 -14.71 -1.20 3.80
C ASP A 63 -15.51 -0.67 5.01
N ILE A 64 -15.35 0.60 5.37
CA ILE A 64 -16.03 1.22 6.51
C ILE A 64 -17.37 1.83 6.06
N GLY A 65 -18.44 1.05 6.20
CA GLY A 65 -19.81 1.48 5.91
C GLY A 65 -20.37 2.49 6.93
N GLY A 66 -21.24 3.40 6.48
CA GLY A 66 -22.02 4.29 7.37
C GLY A 66 -21.25 5.41 8.09
N CYS A 67 -19.92 5.34 8.16
CA CYS A 67 -19.09 6.23 8.97
C CYS A 67 -18.45 7.40 8.20
N LYS A 68 -18.92 7.75 6.99
CA LYS A 68 -18.27 8.75 6.12
C LYS A 68 -17.95 10.08 6.83
N LYS A 69 -18.86 10.57 7.67
CA LYS A 69 -18.67 11.82 8.44
C LYS A 69 -17.57 11.66 9.51
N ALA A 70 -17.61 10.59 10.28
CA ALA A 70 -16.60 10.30 11.30
C ALA A 70 -15.22 10.09 10.67
N MET A 71 -15.15 9.38 9.54
CA MET A 71 -13.90 9.19 8.79
C MET A 71 -13.32 10.50 8.27
N ALA A 72 -14.15 11.41 7.75
CA ALA A 72 -13.69 12.74 7.34
C ALA A 72 -13.07 13.52 8.51
N GLN A 73 -13.71 13.49 9.68
CA GLN A 73 -13.20 14.13 10.90
C GLN A 73 -11.86 13.52 11.35
N ILE A 74 -11.73 12.19 11.32
CA ILE A 74 -10.48 11.50 11.65
C ILE A 74 -9.36 11.91 10.69
N ARG A 75 -9.62 11.97 9.38
CA ARG A 75 -8.61 12.39 8.38
C ARG A 75 -8.17 13.83 8.60
N GLU A 76 -9.10 14.73 8.90
CA GLU A 76 -8.78 16.12 9.17
C GLU A 76 -7.99 16.31 10.48
N MET A 77 -8.36 15.58 11.54
CA MET A 77 -7.71 15.73 12.84
C MET A 77 -6.38 14.96 12.96
N ILE A 78 -6.18 13.90 12.19
CA ILE A 78 -5.01 13.02 12.31
C ILE A 78 -4.15 13.03 11.04
N GLU A 79 -4.73 12.69 9.88
CA GLU A 79 -3.97 12.55 8.62
C GLU A 79 -3.39 13.89 8.16
N LEU A 80 -4.21 14.96 8.17
CA LEU A 80 -3.82 16.29 7.71
C LEU A 80 -2.64 16.89 8.50
N PRO A 81 -2.63 16.92 9.85
CA PRO A 81 -1.50 17.48 10.60
C PRO A 81 -0.22 16.64 10.49
N LEU A 82 -0.33 15.32 10.34
CA LEU A 82 0.84 14.44 10.17
C LEU A 82 1.45 14.57 8.77
N ARG A 83 0.61 14.68 7.74
CA ARG A 83 1.04 14.76 6.34
C ARG A 83 1.47 16.18 5.94
N HIS A 84 0.86 17.21 6.53
CA HIS A 84 1.10 18.61 6.21
C HIS A 84 1.29 19.49 7.46
N PRO A 85 2.34 19.24 8.27
CA PRO A 85 2.57 19.98 9.52
C PRO A 85 2.83 21.48 9.30
N GLN A 86 3.26 21.89 8.10
CA GLN A 86 3.51 23.29 7.78
C GLN A 86 2.24 24.14 7.77
N LEU A 87 1.09 23.58 7.36
CA LEU A 87 -0.19 24.32 7.36
C LEU A 87 -0.53 24.80 8.77
N PHE A 88 -0.39 23.92 9.77
CA PHE A 88 -0.68 24.23 11.18
C PHE A 88 0.30 25.24 11.77
N LYS A 89 1.59 25.20 11.37
CA LYS A 89 2.59 26.19 11.77
C LYS A 89 2.25 27.59 11.23
N THR A 90 1.87 27.69 9.96
CA THR A 90 1.53 28.97 9.32
C THR A 90 0.25 29.58 9.89
N LEU A 91 -0.74 28.74 10.18
CA LEU A 91 -1.99 29.17 10.83
C LEU A 91 -1.81 29.48 12.33
N GLY A 92 -0.68 29.09 12.95
CA GLY A 92 -0.43 29.30 14.38
C GLY A 92 -1.31 28.44 15.30
N VAL A 93 -1.97 27.42 14.76
CA VAL A 93 -2.88 26.53 15.49
C VAL A 93 -2.15 25.24 15.85
N LYS A 94 -2.24 24.82 17.11
CA LYS A 94 -1.69 23.52 17.54
C LYS A 94 -2.66 22.41 17.13
N PRO A 95 -2.19 21.35 16.46
CA PRO A 95 -3.04 20.22 16.12
C PRO A 95 -3.51 19.48 17.38
N PRO A 96 -4.69 18.84 17.34
CA PRO A 96 -5.18 18.01 18.43
C PRO A 96 -4.20 16.86 18.71
N ARG A 97 -4.02 16.52 19.99
CA ARG A 97 -3.05 15.49 20.43
C ARG A 97 -3.67 14.10 20.64
N GLY A 98 -4.99 13.99 20.59
CA GLY A 98 -5.70 12.75 20.80
C GLY A 98 -7.14 12.85 20.32
N VAL A 99 -7.67 11.75 19.81
CA VAL A 99 -9.05 11.61 19.35
C VAL A 99 -9.67 10.45 20.11
N ALA A 100 -10.83 10.66 20.72
CA ALA A 100 -11.60 9.62 21.38
C ALA A 100 -12.72 9.15 20.45
N LEU A 101 -12.72 7.87 20.10
CA LEU A 101 -13.79 7.22 19.35
C LEU A 101 -14.73 6.53 20.35
N TYR A 102 -16.04 6.78 20.23
CA TYR A 102 -17.05 6.17 21.09
C TYR A 102 -18.31 5.82 20.29
N GLY A 103 -19.01 4.78 20.73
CA GLY A 103 -20.23 4.29 20.11
C GLY A 103 -20.81 3.10 20.89
N PRO A 104 -22.05 2.68 20.59
CA PRO A 104 -22.56 1.40 21.03
C PRO A 104 -21.68 0.26 20.49
N PRO A 105 -21.74 -0.95 21.06
CA PRO A 105 -21.03 -2.10 20.52
C PRO A 105 -21.57 -2.46 19.12
N GLY A 106 -20.65 -2.68 18.18
CA GLY A 106 -20.93 -2.96 16.77
C GLY A 106 -20.92 -1.71 15.90
#